data_AF-A0A954Z360-F1
#
_entry.id   AF-A0A954Z360-F1
#
_cell.length_a   1.000
_cell.length_b   1.000
_cell.length_c   1.000
_cell.angle_alpha   90.00
_cell.angle_beta   90.00
_cell.angle_gamma   90.00
#
_symmetry.space_group_name_H-M   'P 1'
#
loop_
_entity.id
_entity.type
_entity.pdbx_description
1 polymer ?
#
loop_
_entity_poly.entity_id
_entity_poly.type
_entity_poly.pdbx_seq_one_letter_code
_entity_poly.pdbx_strand_id
1 'polypeptide(L)'
;MSDGPNPQPEAKPDPAASQPTPAPHPDPAAPAPTPKNPTPATPKPAGPKVSKTHEEESAVTRVLGAILHVLVFPLKLVFKPLIFRVTHERGHPKVFFTSFSSLIYLWPIMAVGFLGCAMESFEWVKAGSATFGWLWITTVLVVLITVAADIDRNKAIVLALFILVFWFGGILLQDKKDIQILSGIYNFFARQDVKFDAGTAMVISVFIAIIEFGVIVMAWLNGRYEITTREITHRIVGRTSDSLPRAAKRIKQECRDMAEAVIGLGAGDVIVLDTQMNVVLRIPNVPFLWFFRRDIDEVLEVLATTEAEDIAAAIEEEDM
;
A
#
# COMPACT_ATOMS: atom_id res chain seq x y z
N MET A 1 27.69 -2.35 50.89
CA MET A 1 28.74 -2.27 49.85
C MET A 1 28.10 -2.75 48.57
N SER A 2 27.72 -1.80 47.71
CA SER A 2 26.95 -2.06 46.49
C SER A 2 27.89 -1.82 45.32
N ASP A 3 28.21 -2.88 44.59
CA ASP A 3 29.04 -2.82 43.38
C ASP A 3 28.27 -2.11 42.27
N GLY A 4 28.77 -0.94 41.89
CA GLY A 4 28.25 -0.17 40.76
C GLY A 4 28.65 -0.78 39.42
N PRO A 5 27.85 -0.59 38.36
CA PRO A 5 28.14 -1.13 37.05
C PRO A 5 29.39 -0.48 36.43
N ASN A 6 30.27 -1.35 35.94
CA ASN A 6 31.55 -1.05 35.32
C ASN A 6 31.35 -0.29 33.99
N PRO A 7 31.94 0.90 33.78
CA PRO A 7 31.83 1.63 32.52
C PRO A 7 32.51 0.85 31.39
N GLN A 8 31.80 0.66 30.27
CA GLN A 8 32.39 0.09 29.06
C GLN A 8 33.42 1.06 28.46
N PRO A 9 34.58 0.56 27.99
CA PRO A 9 35.61 1.37 27.38
C PRO A 9 35.18 1.88 25.99
N GLU A 10 35.35 3.18 25.78
CA GLU A 10 35.23 3.86 24.48
C GLU A 10 36.11 3.17 23.43
N ALA A 11 35.48 2.70 22.36
CA ALA A 11 36.18 2.19 21.18
C ALA A 11 36.85 3.36 20.43
N LYS A 12 38.18 3.32 20.37
CA LYS A 12 39.00 4.22 19.56
C LYS A 12 38.66 4.01 18.06
N PRO A 13 38.41 5.07 17.28
CA PRO A 13 38.23 4.95 15.83
C PRO A 13 39.55 4.59 15.16
N ASP A 14 39.52 3.57 14.29
CA ASP A 14 40.64 3.12 13.48
C ASP A 14 41.08 4.20 12.47
N PRO A 15 42.35 4.64 12.49
CA PRO A 15 42.90 5.53 11.49
C PRO A 15 43.51 4.68 10.37
N ALA A 16 42.67 4.05 9.54
CA ALA A 16 43.14 3.27 8.41
C ALA A 16 42.38 3.60 7.11
N ALA A 17 43.17 4.02 6.12
CA ALA A 17 42.90 3.94 4.68
C ALA A 17 42.07 5.06 4.02
N SER A 18 42.60 6.28 4.05
CA SER A 18 42.44 7.22 2.94
C SER A 18 43.45 6.87 1.84
N GLN A 19 43.13 5.93 0.95
CA GLN A 19 43.88 5.79 -0.30
C GLN A 19 43.28 6.71 -1.38
N PRO A 20 44.08 7.54 -2.06
CA PRO A 20 43.60 8.38 -3.14
C PRO A 20 43.22 7.53 -4.36
N THR A 21 41.99 7.72 -4.83
CA THR A 21 41.48 7.14 -6.07
C THR A 21 42.35 7.60 -7.25
N PRO A 22 42.87 6.68 -8.09
CA PRO A 22 43.64 7.06 -9.28
C PRO A 22 42.75 7.79 -10.29
N ALA A 23 43.33 8.81 -10.92
CA ALA A 23 42.67 9.64 -11.92
C ALA A 23 42.19 8.81 -13.13
N PRO A 24 41.02 9.15 -13.73
CA PRO A 24 40.49 8.47 -14.88
C PRO A 24 41.42 8.64 -16.10
N HIS A 25 41.74 7.51 -16.76
CA HIS A 25 42.45 7.50 -18.02
C HIS A 25 41.64 8.25 -19.10
N PRO A 26 42.28 9.09 -19.94
CA PRO A 26 41.62 9.71 -21.07
C PRO A 26 41.27 8.66 -22.13
N ASP A 27 39.98 8.58 -22.48
CA ASP A 27 39.48 7.71 -23.54
C ASP A 27 40.11 8.09 -24.89
N PRO A 28 40.61 7.11 -25.67
CA PRO A 28 41.09 7.35 -27.02
C PRO A 28 39.93 7.71 -27.96
N ALA A 29 40.06 8.89 -28.58
CA ALA A 29 39.36 9.42 -29.75
C ALA A 29 38.23 8.54 -30.35
N ALA A 30 37.00 9.05 -30.21
CA ALA A 30 35.83 8.51 -30.89
C ALA A 30 36.03 8.44 -32.41
N PRO A 31 35.76 7.29 -33.07
CA PRO A 31 35.85 7.17 -34.51
C PRO A 31 34.76 8.00 -35.22
N ALA A 32 35.15 8.55 -36.37
CA ALA A 32 34.33 9.42 -37.21
C ALA A 32 32.98 8.78 -37.61
N PRO A 33 31.91 9.59 -37.76
CA PRO A 33 30.58 9.09 -38.11
C PRO A 33 30.56 8.49 -39.51
N THR A 34 30.23 7.19 -39.58
CA THR A 34 29.99 6.46 -40.82
C THR A 34 28.77 7.04 -41.56
N PRO A 35 28.84 7.22 -42.90
CA PRO A 35 27.72 7.74 -43.68
C PRO A 35 26.49 6.82 -43.59
N LYS A 36 25.36 7.43 -43.23
CA LYS A 36 24.04 6.77 -43.13
C LYS A 36 23.63 6.21 -44.49
N ASN A 37 23.50 4.89 -44.58
CA ASN A 37 22.82 4.24 -45.69
C ASN A 37 21.33 4.65 -45.69
N PRO A 38 20.75 4.95 -46.87
CA PRO A 38 19.33 5.27 -46.99
C PRO A 38 18.48 4.06 -46.56
N THR A 39 17.65 4.28 -45.56
CA THR A 39 16.70 3.30 -45.02
C THR A 39 15.72 2.86 -46.12
N PRO A 40 15.56 1.55 -46.39
CA PRO A 40 14.51 1.06 -47.28
C PRO A 40 13.14 1.46 -46.72
N ALA A 41 12.27 1.98 -47.58
CA ALA A 41 10.92 2.39 -47.22
C ALA A 41 10.18 1.24 -46.52
N THR A 42 9.92 1.41 -45.22
CA THR A 42 9.16 0.46 -44.42
C THR A 42 7.76 0.31 -45.01
N PRO A 43 7.31 -0.90 -45.36
CA PRO A 43 5.96 -1.11 -45.88
C PRO A 43 4.94 -0.65 -44.83
N LYS A 44 4.01 0.19 -45.28
CA LYS A 44 2.91 0.75 -44.49
C LYS A 44 2.21 -0.39 -43.72
N PRO A 45 2.24 -0.40 -42.38
CA PRO A 45 1.67 -1.49 -41.60
C PRO A 45 0.19 -1.60 -41.94
N ALA A 46 -0.24 -2.81 -42.33
CA ALA A 46 -1.63 -3.12 -42.53
C ALA A 46 -2.40 -2.74 -41.28
N GLY A 47 -3.41 -1.88 -41.42
CA GLY A 47 -4.18 -1.33 -40.31
C GLY A 47 -4.66 -2.46 -39.39
N PRO A 48 -4.60 -2.27 -38.07
CA PRO A 48 -4.97 -3.30 -37.11
C PRO A 48 -6.40 -3.75 -37.41
N LYS A 49 -6.55 -5.04 -37.75
CA LYS A 49 -7.87 -5.68 -37.82
C LYS A 49 -8.47 -5.62 -36.42
N VAL A 50 -9.37 -4.68 -36.22
CA VAL A 50 -10.13 -4.51 -34.99
C VAL A 50 -10.94 -5.78 -34.77
N SER A 51 -10.41 -6.65 -33.90
CA SER A 51 -11.06 -7.87 -33.46
C SER A 51 -12.29 -7.49 -32.64
N LYS A 52 -13.48 -7.87 -33.14
CA LYS A 52 -14.78 -7.62 -32.47
C LYS A 52 -14.94 -8.40 -31.15
N THR A 53 -14.00 -9.26 -30.78
CA THR A 53 -14.06 -10.06 -29.56
C THR A 53 -13.75 -9.27 -28.28
N HIS A 54 -13.22 -8.04 -28.38
CA HIS A 54 -12.92 -7.20 -27.21
C HIS A 54 -14.12 -6.42 -26.64
N GLU A 55 -15.27 -6.41 -27.32
CA GLU A 55 -16.40 -5.56 -26.93
C GLU A 55 -17.23 -6.15 -25.78
N GLU A 56 -17.30 -7.49 -25.66
CA GLU A 56 -18.14 -8.17 -24.67
C GLU A 56 -17.49 -8.22 -23.27
N GLU A 57 -16.16 -8.44 -23.20
CA GLU A 57 -15.40 -8.41 -21.95
C GLU A 57 -15.37 -7.00 -21.32
N SER A 58 -15.54 -5.97 -22.14
CA SER A 58 -15.65 -4.58 -21.70
C SER A 58 -16.97 -4.28 -20.97
N ALA A 59 -18.06 -5.02 -21.21
CA ALA A 59 -19.35 -4.71 -20.61
C ALA A 59 -19.41 -5.18 -19.16
N VAL A 60 -19.00 -6.42 -18.90
CA VAL A 60 -19.01 -7.01 -17.54
C VAL A 60 -18.05 -6.25 -16.62
N THR A 61 -16.85 -5.93 -17.09
CA THR A 61 -15.85 -5.16 -16.32
C THR A 61 -16.35 -3.75 -15.97
N ARG A 62 -17.08 -3.09 -16.87
CA ARG A 62 -17.72 -1.78 -16.60
C ARG A 62 -18.83 -1.88 -15.57
N VAL A 63 -19.71 -2.88 -15.67
CA VAL A 63 -20.82 -3.07 -14.72
C VAL A 63 -20.28 -3.40 -13.33
N LEU A 64 -19.32 -4.33 -13.24
CA LEU A 64 -18.69 -4.70 -11.97
C LEU A 64 -17.98 -3.50 -11.34
N GLY A 65 -17.26 -2.71 -12.15
CA GLY A 65 -16.62 -1.47 -11.73
C GLY A 65 -17.61 -0.42 -11.22
N ALA A 66 -18.76 -0.27 -11.88
CA ALA A 66 -19.81 0.65 -11.46
C ALA A 66 -20.43 0.24 -10.11
N ILE A 67 -20.75 -1.05 -9.93
CA ILE A 67 -21.28 -1.57 -8.67
C ILE A 67 -20.27 -1.38 -7.53
N LEU A 68 -19.00 -1.73 -7.76
CA LEU A 68 -17.94 -1.53 -6.78
C LEU A 68 -17.79 -0.05 -6.43
N HIS A 69 -17.87 0.84 -7.41
CA HIS A 69 -17.80 2.27 -7.18
C HIS A 69 -18.96 2.78 -6.31
N VAL A 70 -20.19 2.32 -6.56
CA VAL A 70 -21.37 2.68 -5.74
C VAL A 70 -21.22 2.17 -4.31
N LEU A 71 -20.74 0.94 -4.11
CA LEU A 71 -20.52 0.36 -2.78
C LEU A 71 -19.41 1.07 -1.99
N VAL A 72 -18.32 1.44 -2.67
CA VAL A 72 -17.15 2.07 -2.04
C VAL A 72 -17.34 3.59 -1.91
N PHE A 73 -18.25 4.21 -2.67
CA PHE A 73 -18.49 5.66 -2.63
C PHE A 73 -18.74 6.24 -1.23
N PRO A 74 -19.66 5.71 -0.39
CA PRO A 74 -19.86 6.24 0.96
C PRO A 74 -18.60 6.11 1.83
N LEU A 75 -17.88 5.00 1.68
CA LEU A 75 -16.61 4.77 2.35
C LEU A 75 -15.58 5.82 1.91
N LYS A 76 -15.44 6.03 0.60
CA LYS A 76 -14.55 7.05 0.02
C LYS A 76 -14.91 8.45 0.54
N LEU A 77 -16.19 8.79 0.68
CA LEU A 77 -16.61 10.11 1.15
C LEU A 77 -16.22 10.37 2.61
N VAL A 78 -16.31 9.35 3.46
CA VAL A 78 -15.94 9.45 4.88
C VAL A 78 -14.42 9.43 5.06
N PHE A 79 -13.72 8.53 4.35
CA PHE A 79 -12.29 8.29 4.57
C PHE A 79 -11.37 9.21 3.77
N LYS A 80 -11.78 9.68 2.57
CA LYS A 80 -10.97 10.60 1.75
C LYS A 80 -10.47 11.81 2.55
N PRO A 81 -11.31 12.63 3.22
CA PRO A 81 -10.82 13.81 3.92
C PRO A 81 -9.87 13.51 5.11
N LEU A 82 -9.90 12.29 5.64
CA LEU A 82 -9.00 11.86 6.73
C LEU A 82 -7.62 11.45 6.21
N ILE A 83 -7.57 10.81 5.04
CA ILE A 83 -6.35 10.20 4.49
C ILE A 83 -5.65 11.15 3.53
N PHE A 84 -6.43 11.73 2.61
CA PHE A 84 -5.94 12.50 1.48
C PHE A 84 -6.76 13.77 1.31
N ARG A 85 -6.11 14.91 1.56
CA ARG A 85 -6.74 16.21 1.40
C ARG A 85 -5.90 17.06 0.45
N VAL A 86 -6.56 17.60 -0.57
CA VAL A 86 -6.00 18.63 -1.44
C VAL A 86 -6.57 19.96 -0.97
N THR A 87 -5.72 20.94 -0.72
CA THR A 87 -6.13 22.32 -0.46
C THR A 87 -5.32 23.26 -1.32
N HIS A 88 -5.87 24.43 -1.63
CA HIS A 88 -5.15 25.49 -2.31
C HIS A 88 -4.87 26.59 -1.29
N GLU A 89 -3.60 26.83 -0.95
CA GLU A 89 -3.21 27.91 -0.07
C GLU A 89 -2.47 28.96 -0.90
N ARG A 90 -3.02 30.18 -0.95
CA ARG A 90 -2.48 31.31 -1.75
C ARG A 90 -2.28 30.98 -3.23
N GLY A 91 -3.15 30.14 -3.80
CA GLY A 91 -3.09 29.74 -5.21
C GLY A 91 -2.17 28.56 -5.51
N HIS A 92 -1.35 28.10 -4.55
CA HIS A 92 -0.52 26.92 -4.73
C HIS A 92 -1.25 25.66 -4.21
N PRO A 93 -1.29 24.57 -5.00
CA PRO A 93 -1.84 23.31 -4.51
C PRO A 93 -0.96 22.77 -3.37
N LYS A 94 -1.62 22.20 -2.36
CA LYS A 94 -1.00 21.50 -1.23
C LYS A 94 -1.70 20.18 -1.03
N VAL A 95 -0.90 19.12 -0.85
CA VAL A 95 -1.41 17.76 -0.66
C VAL A 95 -1.04 17.28 0.72
N PHE A 96 -2.02 16.78 1.44
CA PHE A 96 -1.81 16.15 2.74
C PHE A 96 -1.99 14.64 2.64
N PHE A 97 -1.01 13.90 3.14
CA PHE A 97 -1.07 12.46 3.36
C PHE A 97 -1.04 12.17 4.85
N THR A 98 -1.93 11.31 5.31
CA THR A 98 -1.93 10.82 6.69
C THR A 98 -1.34 9.41 6.72
N SER A 99 -0.26 9.22 7.47
CA SER A 99 0.32 7.91 7.79
C SER A 99 -0.34 7.34 9.03
N PHE A 100 -0.69 6.05 8.98
CA PHE A 100 -1.33 5.35 10.08
C PHE A 100 -0.38 4.30 10.70
N SER A 101 -0.71 3.90 11.93
CA SER A 101 -0.08 2.72 12.55
C SER A 101 -0.56 1.45 11.84
N SER A 102 0.24 0.38 11.82
CA SER A 102 -0.18 -0.93 11.29
C SER A 102 -1.38 -1.51 12.06
N LEU A 103 -1.66 -1.02 13.26
CA LEU A 103 -2.86 -1.36 14.02
C LEU A 103 -4.16 -0.98 13.29
N ILE A 104 -4.12 -0.08 12.29
CA ILE A 104 -5.27 0.25 11.44
C ILE A 104 -5.82 -0.96 10.69
N TYR A 105 -5.02 -2.03 10.53
CA TYR A 105 -5.44 -3.26 9.87
C TYR A 105 -6.28 -4.18 10.78
N LEU A 106 -6.56 -3.79 12.03
CA LEU A 106 -7.47 -4.53 12.92
C LEU A 106 -8.96 -4.30 12.58
N TRP A 107 -9.27 -3.26 11.80
CA TRP A 107 -10.63 -2.90 11.40
C TRP A 107 -11.52 -4.05 10.87
N PRO A 108 -11.02 -5.08 10.12
CA PRO A 108 -11.89 -6.14 9.63
C PRO A 108 -12.44 -7.02 10.76
N ILE A 109 -11.67 -7.24 11.83
CA ILE A 109 -12.16 -8.02 12.99
C ILE A 109 -13.35 -7.29 13.62
N MET A 110 -13.20 -5.98 13.81
CA MET A 110 -14.25 -5.11 14.32
C MET A 110 -15.48 -5.08 13.38
N ALA A 111 -15.25 -4.92 12.07
CA ALA A 111 -16.33 -4.85 11.09
C ALA A 111 -17.11 -6.16 11.01
N VAL A 112 -16.43 -7.30 10.91
CA VAL A 112 -17.06 -8.63 10.85
C VAL A 112 -17.75 -8.97 12.17
N GLY A 113 -17.17 -8.58 13.32
CA GLY A 113 -17.79 -8.77 14.62
C GLY A 113 -19.10 -7.99 14.78
N PHE A 114 -19.09 -6.68 14.49
CA PHE A 114 -20.32 -5.87 14.52
C PHE A 114 -21.35 -6.34 13.50
N LEU A 115 -20.92 -6.67 12.27
CA LEU A 115 -21.81 -7.16 11.23
C LEU A 115 -22.43 -8.50 11.61
N GLY A 116 -21.64 -9.44 12.15
CA GLY A 116 -22.14 -10.72 12.64
C GLY A 116 -23.19 -10.56 13.74
N CYS A 117 -22.95 -9.68 14.71
CA CYS A 117 -23.91 -9.38 15.77
C CYS A 117 -25.22 -8.77 15.23
N ALA A 118 -25.11 -7.84 14.28
CA ALA A 118 -26.28 -7.24 13.64
C ALA A 118 -27.06 -8.28 12.84
N MET A 119 -26.39 -9.09 12.02
CA MET A 119 -27.03 -10.11 11.19
C MET A 119 -27.74 -11.19 12.02
N GLU A 120 -27.15 -11.59 13.15
CA GLU A 120 -27.80 -12.51 14.09
C GLU A 120 -29.02 -11.85 14.75
N SER A 121 -28.91 -10.58 15.17
CA SER A 121 -29.99 -9.84 15.84
C SER A 121 -31.20 -9.59 14.91
N PHE A 122 -30.96 -9.39 13.62
CA PHE A 122 -32.00 -9.12 12.63
C PHE A 122 -32.48 -10.35 11.86
N GLU A 123 -31.91 -11.53 12.15
CA GLU A 123 -32.18 -12.79 11.42
C GLU A 123 -32.05 -12.64 9.87
N TRP A 124 -31.23 -11.70 9.40
CA TRP A 124 -31.15 -11.33 7.98
C TRP A 124 -30.63 -12.45 7.10
N VAL A 125 -29.85 -13.36 7.67
CA VAL A 125 -29.19 -14.42 6.94
C VAL A 125 -29.45 -15.74 7.63
N LYS A 126 -30.08 -16.65 6.90
CA LYS A 126 -30.30 -18.05 7.30
C LYS A 126 -29.00 -18.88 7.37
N ALA A 127 -27.84 -18.27 7.15
CA ALA A 127 -26.57 -18.95 7.38
C ALA A 127 -26.52 -19.31 8.87
N GLY A 128 -26.17 -20.56 9.15
CA GLY A 128 -26.09 -21.03 10.53
C GLY A 128 -25.02 -20.26 11.30
N SER A 129 -25.18 -20.16 12.63
CA SER A 129 -24.19 -19.59 13.56
C SER A 129 -22.77 -20.13 13.32
N ALA A 130 -22.64 -21.38 12.86
CA ALA A 130 -21.35 -21.96 12.50
C ALA A 130 -20.63 -21.23 11.35
N THR A 131 -21.35 -20.77 10.33
CA THR A 131 -20.75 -20.05 9.20
C THR A 131 -20.16 -18.71 9.65
N PHE A 132 -20.88 -17.97 10.50
CA PHE A 132 -20.37 -16.72 11.06
C PHE A 132 -19.18 -16.94 12.00
N GLY A 133 -19.21 -18.01 12.79
CA GLY A 133 -18.10 -18.38 13.66
C GLY A 133 -16.81 -18.61 12.88
N TRP A 134 -16.88 -19.40 11.79
CA TRP A 134 -15.75 -19.62 10.91
C TRP A 134 -15.31 -18.34 10.19
N LEU A 135 -16.24 -17.56 9.66
CA LEU A 135 -15.92 -16.29 9.00
C LEU A 135 -15.15 -15.35 9.94
N TRP A 136 -15.60 -15.23 11.19
CA TRP A 136 -14.95 -14.38 12.18
C TRP A 136 -13.58 -14.92 12.61
N ILE A 137 -13.46 -16.22 12.90
CA ILE A 137 -12.16 -16.87 13.22
C ILE A 137 -11.16 -16.69 12.06
N THR A 138 -11.59 -16.93 10.82
CA THR A 138 -10.73 -16.74 9.64
C THR A 138 -10.32 -15.27 9.50
N THR A 139 -11.23 -14.33 9.74
CA THR A 139 -10.91 -12.89 9.72
C THR A 139 -9.85 -12.55 10.76
N VAL A 140 -10.02 -13.01 12.01
CA VAL A 140 -9.04 -12.82 13.09
C VAL A 140 -7.69 -13.40 12.70
N LEU A 141 -7.64 -14.64 12.20
CA LEU A 141 -6.40 -15.30 11.80
C LEU A 141 -5.68 -14.53 10.68
N VAL A 142 -6.42 -14.14 9.64
CA VAL A 142 -5.86 -13.40 8.49
C VAL A 142 -5.32 -12.03 8.93
N VAL A 143 -6.04 -11.31 9.77
CA VAL A 143 -5.57 -10.02 10.32
C VAL A 143 -4.34 -10.22 11.20
N LEU A 144 -4.33 -11.23 12.06
CA LEU A 144 -3.15 -11.54 12.89
C LEU A 144 -1.93 -11.89 12.04
N ILE A 145 -2.10 -12.69 10.99
CA ILE A 145 -1.01 -12.98 10.05
C ILE A 145 -0.53 -11.70 9.38
N THR A 146 -1.44 -10.83 8.95
CA THR A 146 -1.08 -9.56 8.27
C THR A 146 -0.31 -8.61 9.18
N VAL A 147 -0.68 -8.54 10.46
CA VAL A 147 0.01 -7.67 11.43
C VAL A 147 1.31 -8.30 11.94
N ALA A 148 1.36 -9.62 12.09
CA ALA A 148 2.50 -10.32 12.68
C ALA A 148 3.57 -10.72 11.67
N ALA A 149 3.18 -11.04 10.43
CA ALA A 149 4.08 -11.48 9.38
C ALA A 149 4.20 -10.40 8.31
N ASP A 150 5.42 -9.93 8.08
CA ASP A 150 5.77 -9.09 6.93
C ASP A 150 5.91 -10.00 5.71
N ILE A 151 4.78 -10.31 5.05
CA ILE A 151 4.77 -11.24 3.93
C ILE A 151 5.03 -10.44 2.65
N ASP A 152 6.30 -10.40 2.25
CA ASP A 152 6.67 -9.85 0.94
C ASP A 152 5.79 -10.45 -0.16
N ARG A 153 5.43 -9.65 -1.17
CA ARG A 153 4.62 -10.08 -2.33
C ARG A 153 5.06 -11.42 -2.92
N ASN A 154 6.36 -11.65 -3.06
CA ASN A 154 6.89 -12.90 -3.60
C ASN A 154 6.62 -14.09 -2.67
N LYS A 155 6.79 -13.91 -1.36
CA LYS A 155 6.46 -14.93 -0.34
C LYS A 155 4.96 -15.21 -0.33
N ALA A 156 4.12 -14.18 -0.47
CA ALA A 156 2.67 -14.32 -0.53
C ALA A 156 2.23 -15.14 -1.75
N ILE A 157 2.82 -14.88 -2.93
CA ILE A 157 2.54 -15.65 -4.15
C ILE A 157 2.98 -17.11 -3.99
N VAL A 158 4.16 -17.35 -3.42
CA VAL A 158 4.65 -18.72 -3.15
C VAL A 158 3.74 -19.45 -2.16
N LEU A 159 3.31 -18.77 -1.09
CA LEU A 159 2.38 -19.33 -0.10
C LEU A 159 1.03 -19.66 -0.74
N ALA A 160 0.47 -18.75 -1.55
CA ALA A 160 -0.77 -18.98 -2.28
C ALA A 160 -0.65 -20.17 -3.24
N LEU A 161 0.47 -20.29 -3.96
CA LEU A 161 0.75 -21.42 -4.83
C LEU A 161 0.84 -22.73 -4.03
N PHE A 162 1.49 -22.72 -2.87
CA PHE A 162 1.60 -23.89 -2.00
C PHE A 162 0.22 -24.34 -1.50
N ILE A 163 -0.62 -23.40 -1.04
CA ILE A 163 -2.01 -23.67 -0.65
C ILE A 163 -2.78 -24.25 -1.83
N LEU A 164 -2.64 -23.68 -3.02
CA LEU A 164 -3.32 -24.14 -4.23
C LEU A 164 -2.90 -25.56 -4.62
N VAL A 165 -1.60 -25.85 -4.63
CA VAL A 165 -1.07 -27.20 -4.92
C VAL A 165 -1.52 -28.20 -3.88
N PHE A 166 -1.49 -27.84 -2.59
CA PHE A 166 -1.97 -28.71 -1.52
C PHE A 166 -3.47 -28.99 -1.64
N TRP A 167 -4.26 -27.96 -1.97
CA TRP A 167 -5.71 -28.07 -2.14
C TRP A 167 -6.09 -28.95 -3.35
N PHE A 168 -5.60 -28.61 -4.54
CA PHE A 168 -5.88 -29.39 -5.75
C PHE A 168 -5.25 -30.78 -5.70
N GLY A 169 -4.05 -30.90 -5.13
CA GLY A 169 -3.40 -32.18 -4.89
C GLY A 169 -4.22 -33.07 -3.96
N GLY A 170 -4.74 -32.51 -2.86
CA GLY A 170 -5.64 -33.22 -1.94
C GLY A 170 -6.91 -33.72 -2.62
N ILE A 171 -7.55 -32.89 -3.45
CA ILE A 171 -8.75 -33.28 -4.22
C ILE A 171 -8.40 -34.40 -5.21
N LEU A 172 -7.29 -34.27 -5.94
CA LEU A 172 -6.88 -35.24 -6.95
C LEU A 172 -6.48 -36.59 -6.32
N LEU A 173 -5.78 -36.58 -5.18
CA LEU A 173 -5.43 -37.81 -4.45
C LEU A 173 -6.68 -38.53 -3.92
N GLN A 174 -7.67 -37.78 -3.44
CA GLN A 174 -8.94 -38.35 -3.02
C GLN A 174 -9.66 -39.02 -4.20
N ASP A 175 -9.76 -38.35 -5.35
CA ASP A 175 -10.44 -38.88 -6.54
C ASP A 175 -9.73 -40.10 -7.15
N LYS A 176 -8.39 -40.11 -7.19
CA LYS A 176 -7.62 -41.16 -7.90
C LYS A 176 -7.15 -42.30 -7.01
N LYS A 177 -6.95 -42.06 -5.72
CA LYS A 177 -6.31 -43.02 -4.81
C LYS A 177 -7.13 -43.32 -3.57
N ASP A 178 -8.30 -42.70 -3.42
CA ASP A 178 -9.16 -42.80 -2.22
C ASP A 178 -8.41 -42.43 -0.92
N ILE A 179 -7.35 -41.61 -1.02
CA ILE A 179 -6.60 -41.12 0.13
C ILE A 179 -7.25 -39.83 0.61
N GLN A 180 -7.92 -39.91 1.76
CA GLN A 180 -8.77 -38.84 2.27
C GLN A 180 -8.03 -37.80 3.13
N ILE A 181 -6.95 -37.21 2.60
CA ILE A 181 -6.15 -36.20 3.32
C ILE A 181 -7.02 -35.00 3.73
N LEU A 182 -7.81 -34.47 2.80
CA LEU A 182 -8.69 -33.32 3.06
C LEU A 182 -9.88 -33.68 3.96
N SER A 183 -10.38 -34.92 3.91
CA SER A 183 -11.46 -35.38 4.81
C SER A 183 -11.01 -35.36 6.27
N GLY A 184 -9.76 -35.76 6.57
CA GLY A 184 -9.23 -35.69 7.93
C GLY A 184 -9.23 -34.27 8.48
N ILE A 185 -8.76 -33.31 7.67
CA ILE A 185 -8.74 -31.89 8.01
C ILE A 185 -10.17 -31.33 8.15
N TYR A 186 -11.04 -31.66 7.20
CA TYR A 186 -12.46 -31.28 7.24
C TYR A 186 -13.15 -31.81 8.49
N ASN A 187 -12.98 -33.10 8.81
CA ASN A 187 -13.56 -33.73 9.99
C ASN A 187 -13.00 -33.14 11.28
N PHE A 188 -11.72 -32.78 11.32
CA PHE A 188 -11.14 -32.07 12.45
C PHE A 188 -11.86 -30.75 12.72
N PHE A 189 -12.07 -29.93 11.66
CA PHE A 189 -12.77 -28.65 11.78
C PHE A 189 -14.28 -28.83 12.03
N ALA A 190 -14.94 -29.77 11.37
CA ALA A 190 -16.35 -30.07 11.58
C ALA A 190 -16.66 -30.54 13.01
N ARG A 191 -15.71 -31.19 13.68
CA ARG A 191 -15.84 -31.64 15.08
C ARG A 191 -15.72 -30.52 16.11
N GLN A 192 -15.21 -29.35 15.75
CA GLN A 192 -15.04 -28.26 16.72
C GLN A 192 -16.37 -27.60 17.15
N ASP A 193 -17.50 -27.95 16.51
CA ASP A 193 -18.84 -27.36 16.75
C ASP A 193 -18.77 -25.84 16.92
N VAL A 194 -18.05 -25.18 16.01
CA VAL A 194 -17.83 -23.73 16.06
C VAL A 194 -19.20 -23.05 15.97
N LYS A 195 -19.49 -22.23 16.98
CA LYS A 195 -20.67 -21.37 17.03
C LYS A 195 -20.20 -19.93 17.18
N PHE A 196 -20.84 -19.04 16.43
CA PHE A 196 -20.64 -17.61 16.63
C PHE A 196 -21.26 -17.21 17.96
N ASP A 197 -20.46 -16.64 18.84
CA ASP A 197 -20.92 -16.00 20.06
C ASP A 197 -20.91 -14.48 19.88
N ALA A 198 -22.09 -13.91 19.61
CA ALA A 198 -22.26 -12.47 19.45
C ALA A 198 -21.72 -11.67 20.65
N GLY A 199 -21.86 -12.18 21.88
CA GLY A 199 -21.38 -11.48 23.07
C GLY A 199 -19.87 -11.25 23.02
N THR A 200 -19.11 -12.32 22.82
CA THR A 200 -17.64 -12.25 22.69
C THR A 200 -17.20 -11.40 21.50
N ALA A 201 -17.81 -11.60 20.33
CA ALA A 201 -17.48 -10.84 19.11
C ALA A 201 -17.73 -9.33 19.30
N MET A 202 -18.82 -8.96 19.97
CA MET A 202 -19.17 -7.58 20.28
C MET A 202 -18.14 -6.94 21.22
N VAL A 203 -17.81 -7.61 22.33
CA VAL A 203 -16.84 -7.08 23.32
C VAL A 203 -15.47 -6.84 22.69
N ILE A 204 -14.97 -7.81 21.90
CA ILE A 204 -13.70 -7.67 21.20
C ILE A 204 -13.76 -6.54 20.16
N SER A 205 -14.86 -6.43 19.41
CA SER A 205 -15.03 -5.37 18.42
C SER A 205 -15.04 -3.98 19.05
N VAL A 206 -15.71 -3.82 20.19
CA VAL A 206 -15.70 -2.55 20.95
C VAL A 206 -14.31 -2.20 21.45
N PHE A 207 -13.57 -3.18 21.97
CA PHE A 207 -12.20 -2.95 22.42
C PHE A 207 -11.27 -2.54 21.27
N ILE A 208 -11.36 -3.22 20.13
CA ILE A 208 -10.63 -2.85 18.91
C ILE A 208 -11.05 -1.45 18.43
N ALA A 209 -12.34 -1.11 18.47
CA ALA A 209 -12.82 0.22 18.08
C ALA A 209 -12.19 1.34 18.91
N ILE A 210 -11.98 1.13 20.21
CA ILE A 210 -11.28 2.10 21.09
C ILE A 210 -9.81 2.26 20.65
N ILE A 211 -9.13 1.16 20.35
CA ILE A 211 -7.74 1.19 19.86
C ILE A 211 -7.66 1.92 18.51
N GLU A 212 -8.54 1.57 17.58
CA GLU A 212 -8.63 2.18 16.25
C GLU A 212 -8.92 3.67 16.33
N PHE A 213 -9.82 4.08 17.21
CA PHE A 213 -10.06 5.49 17.48
C PHE A 213 -8.78 6.21 17.94
N GLY A 214 -8.02 5.60 18.86
CA GLY A 214 -6.72 6.11 19.28
C GLY A 214 -5.71 6.23 18.13
N VAL A 215 -5.64 5.21 17.26
CA VAL A 215 -4.77 5.21 16.07
C VAL A 215 -5.14 6.35 15.12
N ILE A 216 -6.43 6.55 14.84
CA ILE A 216 -6.92 7.62 13.96
C ILE A 216 -6.60 9.00 14.55
N VAL A 217 -6.84 9.21 15.85
CA VAL A 217 -6.52 10.49 16.52
C VAL A 217 -5.02 10.76 16.48
N MET A 218 -4.20 9.75 16.77
CA MET A 218 -2.74 9.91 16.74
C MET A 218 -2.21 10.17 15.33
N ALA A 219 -2.75 9.49 14.32
CA ALA A 219 -2.43 9.74 12.91
C ALA A 219 -2.83 11.16 12.49
N TRP A 220 -3.99 11.65 12.95
CA TRP A 220 -4.46 13.00 12.66
C TRP A 220 -3.59 14.10 13.28
N LEU A 221 -3.06 13.87 14.49
CA LEU A 221 -2.21 14.81 15.19
C LEU A 221 -0.76 14.77 14.71
N ASN A 222 -0.21 13.57 14.47
CA ASN A 222 1.24 13.38 14.29
C ASN A 222 1.64 12.73 12.97
N GLY A 223 0.70 12.18 12.21
CA GLY A 223 0.98 11.41 11.00
C GLY A 223 0.81 12.20 9.71
N ARG A 224 0.70 13.52 9.76
CA ARG A 224 0.38 14.36 8.59
C ARG A 224 1.64 14.81 7.87
N TYR A 225 1.74 14.41 6.61
CA TYR A 225 2.75 14.84 5.66
C TYR A 225 2.12 15.85 4.70
N GLU A 226 2.72 17.01 4.60
CA GLU A 226 2.34 18.07 3.69
C GLU A 226 3.35 18.11 2.53
N ILE A 227 2.84 17.96 1.31
CA ILE A 227 3.61 18.08 0.08
C ILE A 227 3.20 19.38 -0.58
N THR A 228 4.16 20.30 -0.68
CA THR A 228 4.04 21.57 -1.41
C THR A 228 4.89 21.52 -2.68
N THR A 229 4.88 22.57 -3.49
CA THR A 229 5.75 22.67 -4.68
C THR A 229 7.24 22.65 -4.33
N ARG A 230 7.64 23.18 -3.17
CA ARG A 230 9.05 23.39 -2.81
C ARG A 230 9.56 22.46 -1.73
N GLU A 231 8.69 22.04 -0.82
CA GLU A 231 9.08 21.24 0.35
C GLU A 231 8.06 20.15 0.68
N ILE A 232 8.58 19.09 1.28
CA ILE A 232 7.80 18.05 1.93
C ILE A 232 8.02 18.22 3.42
N THR A 233 6.98 18.58 4.15
CA THR A 233 7.03 18.81 5.59
C THR A 233 6.28 17.73 6.35
N HIS A 234 6.89 17.20 7.40
CA HIS A 234 6.22 16.29 8.33
C HIS A 234 5.76 17.07 9.56
N ARG A 235 4.43 17.15 9.74
CA ARG A 235 3.83 17.92 10.83
C ARG A 235 3.62 17.03 12.04
N ILE A 236 4.47 17.20 13.04
CA ILE A 236 4.32 16.57 14.35
C ILE A 236 3.88 17.64 15.35
N VAL A 237 2.71 17.46 15.97
CA VAL A 237 2.22 18.41 16.99
C VAL A 237 3.19 18.43 18.17
N GLY A 238 3.69 19.62 18.52
CA GLY A 238 4.60 19.81 19.64
C GLY A 238 6.09 19.56 19.34
N ARG A 239 6.46 19.33 18.07
CA ARG A 239 7.87 19.29 17.64
C ARG A 239 8.11 20.21 16.44
N THR A 240 9.35 20.62 16.23
CA THR A 240 9.76 21.33 15.02
C THR A 240 9.49 20.43 13.82
N SER A 241 8.87 20.99 12.78
CA SER A 241 8.60 20.26 11.54
C SER A 241 9.91 20.01 10.79
N ASP A 242 10.16 18.76 10.43
CA ASP A 242 11.23 18.42 9.50
C ASP A 242 10.76 18.76 8.08
N SER A 243 11.53 19.58 7.37
CA SER A 243 11.29 19.93 5.98
C SER A 243 12.38 19.34 5.09
N LEU A 244 11.95 18.74 3.97
CA LEU A 244 12.83 18.23 2.94
C LEU A 244 12.59 19.00 1.64
N PRO A 245 13.62 19.59 1.00
CA PRO A 245 13.45 20.27 -0.28
C PRO A 245 12.96 19.28 -1.34
N ARG A 246 12.03 19.69 -2.22
CA ARG A 246 11.34 18.82 -3.19
C ARG A 246 12.14 18.54 -4.47
N ALA A 247 13.26 19.23 -4.69
CA ALA A 247 14.08 19.20 -5.92
C ALA A 247 14.00 17.86 -6.69
N ALA A 248 13.34 17.89 -7.85
CA ALA A 248 13.19 16.78 -8.81
C ALA A 248 12.88 15.39 -8.21
N LYS A 249 12.09 15.33 -7.12
CA LYS A 249 11.72 14.07 -6.47
C LYS A 249 10.58 13.36 -7.19
N ARG A 250 10.72 12.05 -7.41
CA ARG A 250 9.67 11.19 -7.96
C ARG A 250 8.89 10.55 -6.83
N ILE A 251 7.57 10.48 -6.96
CA ILE A 251 6.73 9.75 -6.02
C ILE A 251 6.38 8.40 -6.62
N LYS A 252 6.61 7.33 -5.85
CA LYS A 252 6.29 5.95 -6.21
C LYS A 252 5.44 5.35 -5.10
N GLN A 253 4.36 4.68 -5.51
CA GLN A 253 3.60 3.83 -4.61
C GLN A 253 4.28 2.45 -4.53
N GLU A 254 4.50 1.97 -3.32
CA GLU A 254 4.99 0.61 -3.07
C GLU A 254 4.03 -0.11 -2.12
N CYS A 255 3.64 -1.32 -2.50
CA CYS A 255 2.87 -2.21 -1.64
C CYS A 255 3.88 -3.11 -0.94
N ARG A 256 4.11 -2.89 0.36
CA ARG A 256 5.05 -3.69 1.15
C ARG A 256 4.55 -5.12 1.31
N ASP A 257 3.31 -5.27 1.78
CA ASP A 257 2.66 -6.56 1.95
C ASP A 257 1.36 -6.63 1.11
N MET A 258 1.17 -7.74 0.41
CA MET A 258 -0.05 -8.00 -0.35
C MET A 258 -1.26 -8.17 0.56
N ALA A 259 -1.08 -8.71 1.76
CA ALA A 259 -2.12 -8.83 2.77
C ALA A 259 -2.55 -7.45 3.29
N GLU A 260 -1.62 -6.52 3.52
CA GLU A 260 -1.92 -5.12 3.82
C GLU A 260 -2.70 -4.46 2.68
N ALA A 261 -2.32 -4.69 1.42
CA ALA A 261 -3.08 -4.16 0.29
C ALA A 261 -4.49 -4.76 0.19
N VAL A 262 -4.70 -6.03 0.53
CA VAL A 262 -6.04 -6.61 0.49
C VAL A 262 -6.89 -6.10 1.67
N ILE A 263 -6.36 -6.16 2.89
CA ILE A 263 -7.07 -5.79 4.12
C ILE A 263 -7.27 -4.28 4.24
N GLY A 264 -6.23 -3.50 3.91
CA GLY A 264 -6.26 -2.05 3.89
C GLY A 264 -6.93 -1.45 2.65
N LEU A 265 -7.59 -2.29 1.83
CA LEU A 265 -8.33 -1.88 0.64
C LEU A 265 -7.47 -1.02 -0.31
N GLY A 266 -6.30 -1.56 -0.66
CA GLY A 266 -5.28 -0.90 -1.48
C GLY A 266 -4.35 0.00 -0.66
N ALA A 267 -4.15 -0.30 0.63
CA ALA A 267 -3.14 0.35 1.45
C ALA A 267 -1.72 0.09 0.92
N GLY A 268 -0.81 1.00 1.23
CA GLY A 268 0.61 0.83 0.93
C GLY A 268 1.44 2.01 1.41
N ASP A 269 2.67 2.07 0.95
CA ASP A 269 3.62 3.12 1.27
C ASP A 269 3.73 4.11 0.10
N VAL A 270 3.79 5.39 0.44
CA VAL A 270 4.21 6.44 -0.50
C VAL A 270 5.70 6.65 -0.33
N ILE A 271 6.46 6.40 -1.38
CA ILE A 271 7.92 6.55 -1.39
C ILE A 271 8.27 7.74 -2.25
N VAL A 272 9.04 8.65 -1.66
CA VAL A 272 9.63 9.77 -2.37
C VAL A 272 11.07 9.42 -2.69
N LEU A 273 11.37 9.34 -3.98
CA LEU A 273 12.66 9.01 -4.54
C LEU A 273 13.36 10.28 -5.03
N ASP A 274 14.68 10.34 -4.85
CA ASP A 274 15.52 11.34 -5.49
C ASP A 274 15.70 11.03 -7.00
N THR A 275 16.28 11.98 -7.74
CA THR A 275 16.81 11.84 -9.11
C THR A 275 17.66 10.59 -9.32
N GLN A 276 18.43 10.18 -8.30
CA GLN A 276 19.24 8.96 -8.30
C GLN A 276 18.47 7.69 -7.93
N MET A 277 17.13 7.75 -7.80
CA MET A 277 16.28 6.65 -7.36
C MET A 277 16.54 6.17 -5.91
N ASN A 278 17.24 6.97 -5.11
CA ASN A 278 17.42 6.72 -3.68
C ASN A 278 16.15 7.09 -2.90
N VAL A 279 15.79 6.28 -1.90
CA VAL A 279 14.63 6.55 -1.03
C VAL A 279 14.96 7.68 -0.07
N VAL A 280 14.30 8.83 -0.23
CA VAL A 280 14.49 10.01 0.63
C VAL A 280 13.47 10.05 1.76
N LEU A 281 12.22 9.70 1.45
CA LEU A 281 11.14 9.66 2.42
C LEU A 281 10.23 8.48 2.13
N ARG A 282 9.78 7.80 3.18
CA ARG A 282 8.77 6.76 3.12
C ARG A 282 7.64 7.15 4.06
N ILE A 283 6.43 7.26 3.54
CA ILE A 283 5.20 7.49 4.29
C ILE A 283 4.48 6.14 4.40
N PRO A 284 4.56 5.46 5.56
CA PRO A 284 4.04 4.10 5.68
C PRO A 284 2.52 4.06 5.87
N ASN A 285 1.93 2.92 5.52
CA ASN A 285 0.52 2.56 5.83
C ASN A 285 -0.48 3.66 5.48
N VAL A 286 -0.46 4.14 4.24
CA VAL A 286 -1.48 5.05 3.74
C VAL A 286 -2.62 4.20 3.18
N PRO A 287 -3.79 4.14 3.87
CA PRO A 287 -4.88 3.28 3.45
C PRO A 287 -5.55 3.81 2.17
N PHE A 288 -6.23 2.93 1.41
CA PHE A 288 -6.96 3.29 0.19
C PHE A 288 -6.14 3.96 -0.92
N LEU A 289 -4.81 3.82 -0.89
CA LEU A 289 -3.88 4.44 -1.84
C LEU A 289 -4.21 4.09 -3.30
N TRP A 290 -4.62 2.85 -3.56
CA TRP A 290 -5.05 2.41 -4.90
C TRP A 290 -6.23 3.24 -5.43
N PHE A 291 -7.20 3.59 -4.59
CA PHE A 291 -8.38 4.36 -5.02
C PHE A 291 -8.09 5.83 -5.30
N PHE A 292 -7.03 6.38 -4.69
CA PHE A 292 -6.64 7.78 -4.84
C PHE A 292 -5.47 7.99 -5.80
N ARG A 293 -4.94 6.92 -6.39
CA ARG A 293 -3.76 7.00 -7.27
C ARG A 293 -3.91 8.04 -8.39
N ARG A 294 -5.06 8.08 -9.06
CA ARG A 294 -5.33 9.07 -10.12
C ARG A 294 -5.32 10.50 -9.60
N ASP A 295 -6.01 10.74 -8.49
CA ASP A 295 -6.06 12.05 -7.83
C ASP A 295 -4.65 12.49 -7.38
N ILE A 296 -3.81 11.55 -6.94
CA ILE A 296 -2.42 11.82 -6.56
C ILE A 296 -1.58 12.17 -7.79
N ASP A 297 -1.64 11.34 -8.84
CA ASP A 297 -0.88 11.55 -10.07
C ASP A 297 -1.22 12.91 -10.71
N GLU A 298 -2.51 13.27 -10.77
CA GLU A 298 -2.99 14.56 -11.29
C GLU A 298 -2.44 15.74 -10.49
N VAL A 299 -2.50 15.67 -9.16
CA VAL A 299 -1.99 16.78 -8.34
C VAL A 299 -0.47 16.87 -8.40
N LEU A 300 0.23 15.74 -8.53
CA LEU A 300 1.68 15.76 -8.70
C LEU A 300 2.11 16.34 -10.05
N GLU A 301 1.33 16.10 -11.10
CA GLU A 301 1.53 16.71 -12.41
C GLU A 301 1.34 18.23 -12.33
N VAL A 302 0.24 18.70 -11.73
CA VAL A 302 0.00 20.14 -11.51
C VAL A 302 1.12 20.77 -10.67
N LEU A 303 1.57 20.09 -9.61
CA LEU A 303 2.67 20.56 -8.78
C LEU A 303 4.02 20.59 -9.51
N ALA A 304 4.21 19.77 -10.54
CA ALA A 304 5.43 19.78 -11.35
C ALA A 304 5.39 20.90 -12.40
N THR A 305 4.23 21.15 -13.01
CA THR A 305 4.06 22.24 -13.99
C THR A 305 4.19 23.62 -13.33
N THR A 306 3.60 23.83 -12.14
CA THR A 306 3.71 25.11 -11.43
C THR A 306 5.15 25.43 -11.01
N GLU A 307 5.94 24.41 -10.63
CA GLU A 307 7.36 24.61 -10.31
C GLU A 307 8.16 25.05 -11.54
N ALA A 308 7.89 24.47 -12.71
CA ALA A 308 8.56 24.86 -13.95
C ALA A 308 8.21 26.30 -14.38
N GLU A 309 6.94 26.71 -14.23
CA GLU A 309 6.50 28.08 -14.52
C GLU A 309 7.12 29.10 -13.55
N ASP A 310 7.15 28.81 -12.25
CA ASP A 310 7.78 29.68 -11.25
C ASP A 310 9.29 29.88 -11.53
N ILE A 311 9.99 28.81 -11.96
CA ILE A 311 11.41 28.89 -12.33
C ILE A 311 11.61 29.71 -13.61
N ALA A 312 10.76 29.51 -14.63
CA ALA A 312 10.86 30.26 -15.87
C ALA A 312 10.62 31.76 -15.65
N ALA A 313 9.62 32.12 -14.85
CA ALA A 313 9.33 33.51 -14.51
C ALA A 313 10.48 34.17 -13.72
N ALA A 314 11.14 33.43 -12.82
CA ALA A 314 12.29 33.93 -12.09
C ALA A 314 13.50 34.20 -12.99
N ILE A 315 13.72 33.38 -14.03
CA ILE A 315 14.78 33.59 -15.03
C ILE A 315 14.47 34.83 -15.89
N GLU A 316 13.23 35.00 -16.33
CA GLU A 316 12.82 36.17 -17.11
C GLU A 316 12.97 37.49 -16.33
N GLU A 317 12.71 37.49 -15.02
CA GLU A 317 12.91 38.67 -14.17
C GLU A 317 14.39 39.01 -13.95
N GLU A 318 15.28 38.02 -13.93
CA GLU A 318 16.74 38.23 -13.81
C GLU A 318 17.36 38.76 -15.12
N ASP A 319 16.74 38.48 -16.27
CA ASP A 319 17.18 38.94 -17.59
C ASP A 319 16.71 40.37 -17.97
N MET A 320 15.83 41.00 -17.17
CA MET A 320 15.32 42.38 -17.38
C MET A 320 16.10 43.45 -16.63
#